data_AF-A0A8S9L2X1-F1
#
_entry.id   AF-A0A8S9L2X1-F1
#
_cell.length_a   1.000
_cell.length_b   1.000
_cell.length_c   1.000
_cell.angle_alpha   90.00
_cell.angle_beta   90.00
_cell.angle_gamma   90.00
#
_symmetry.space_group_name_H-M   'P 1'
#
loop_
_entity.id
_entity.type
_entity.pdbx_description
1 polymer ?
#
loop_
_entity_poly.entity_id
_entity_poly.type
_entity_poly.pdbx_seq_one_letter_code
_entity_poly.pdbx_strand_id
1 'polypeptide(L)' 'MGSPLSLPTDEKVMFFKDVSLGPPETQLRFRLINFWEARNPIKKTLIGLKMLLIDEQGTVIQGFISPGRIKKYLPEMK' A
#
# COMPACT_ATOMS: atom_id res chain seq x y z
N MET A 1 22.00 -37.51 5.63
CA MET A 1 21.61 -36.84 4.37
C MET A 1 20.58 -35.79 4.73
N GLY A 2 20.93 -34.51 4.64
CA GLY A 2 20.04 -33.42 4.98
C GLY A 2 18.97 -33.24 3.90
N SER A 3 17.71 -33.20 4.29
CA SER A 3 16.61 -32.80 3.41
C SER A 3 16.86 -31.37 2.92
N PRO A 4 16.56 -31.03 1.66
CA PRO A 4 16.60 -29.64 1.23
C PRO A 4 15.56 -28.87 2.03
N LEU A 5 15.98 -27.79 2.69
CA LEU A 5 15.07 -26.76 3.14
C LEU A 5 14.29 -26.30 1.90
N SER A 6 12.99 -26.57 1.86
CA SER A 6 12.11 -25.99 0.85
C SER A 6 12.19 -24.49 1.03
N LEU A 7 12.89 -23.80 0.13
CA LEU A 7 12.82 -22.34 0.02
C LEU A 7 11.34 -21.99 -0.06
N PRO A 8 10.85 -21.02 0.75
CA PRO A 8 9.48 -20.57 0.62
C PRO A 8 9.27 -20.21 -0.85
N THR A 9 8.25 -20.82 -1.46
CA THR A 9 7.80 -20.52 -2.82
C THR A 9 7.93 -19.03 -3.03
N ASP A 10 8.68 -18.61 -4.05
CA ASP A 10 8.82 -17.23 -4.49
C ASP A 10 7.41 -16.60 -4.51
N GLU A 11 7.02 -15.93 -3.42
CA GLU A 11 5.76 -15.21 -3.34
C GLU A 11 5.91 -14.15 -4.43
N LYS A 12 5.18 -14.31 -5.52
CA LYS A 12 5.31 -13.46 -6.71
C LYS A 12 4.98 -12.02 -6.34
N VAL A 13 5.98 -11.25 -5.93
CA VAL A 13 5.82 -9.83 -5.60
C VAL A 13 5.42 -9.10 -6.88
N MET A 14 4.34 -8.35 -6.81
CA MET A 14 3.91 -7.46 -7.90
C MET A 14 4.49 -6.07 -7.70
N PHE A 15 4.74 -5.37 -8.80
CA PHE A 15 5.16 -3.97 -8.81
C PHE A 15 4.00 -3.07 -9.24
N PHE A 16 4.07 -1.77 -8.95
CA PHE A 16 2.95 -0.86 -9.22
C PHE A 16 2.58 -0.76 -10.70
N LYS A 17 3.56 -0.92 -11.60
CA LYS A 17 3.32 -0.88 -13.06
C LYS A 17 2.48 -2.06 -13.56
N ASP A 18 2.47 -3.16 -12.82
CA ASP A 18 1.78 -4.39 -13.20
C ASP A 18 0.38 -4.47 -12.57
N VAL A 19 0.01 -3.49 -11.73
CA VAL A 19 -1.29 -3.47 -11.06
C VAL A 19 -2.39 -3.14 -12.07
N SER A 20 -3.33 -4.07 -12.22
CA SER A 20 -4.57 -3.89 -12.96
C SER A 20 -5.80 -3.87 -12.04
N LEU A 21 -6.92 -3.39 -12.55
CA LEU A 21 -8.21 -3.50 -11.86
C LEU A 21 -8.65 -4.96 -11.82
N GLY A 22 -9.02 -5.47 -10.65
CA GLY A 22 -9.47 -6.85 -10.48
C GLY A 22 -9.38 -7.35 -9.03
N PRO A 23 -9.66 -8.64 -8.80
CA PRO A 23 -9.44 -9.29 -7.51
C PRO A 23 -7.96 -9.16 -7.09
N PRO A 24 -7.66 -9.13 -5.77
CA PRO A 24 -6.28 -9.20 -5.31
C PRO A 24 -5.68 -10.56 -5.67
N GLU A 25 -4.70 -10.57 -6.57
CA GLU A 25 -4.05 -11.80 -7.06
C GLU A 25 -2.75 -12.10 -6.33
N THR A 26 -2.08 -11.07 -5.77
CA THR A 26 -0.79 -11.23 -5.09
C THR A 26 -0.47 -10.06 -4.14
N GLN A 27 0.69 -10.14 -3.46
CA GLN A 27 1.21 -9.11 -2.57
C GLN A 27 2.02 -8.04 -3.31
N LEU A 28 1.89 -6.80 -2.83
CA LEU A 28 2.69 -5.64 -3.23
C LEU A 28 3.64 -5.28 -2.11
N ARG A 29 4.91 -5.07 -2.44
CA ARG A 29 5.90 -4.52 -1.52
C ARG A 29 6.16 -3.07 -1.88
N PHE A 30 6.05 -2.20 -0.88
CA PHE A 30 6.25 -0.78 -1.06
C PHE A 30 6.72 -0.14 0.25
N ARG A 31 7.27 1.06 0.11
CA ARG A 31 7.54 1.98 1.21
C ARG A 31 6.57 3.15 1.16
N LEU A 32 6.07 3.54 2.32
CA LEU A 32 5.37 4.80 2.49
C LEU A 32 6.40 5.94 2.49
N ILE A 33 6.29 6.87 1.55
CA ILE A 33 7.14 8.08 1.49
C ILE A 33 6.58 9.16 2.41
N ASN A 34 5.29 9.45 2.27
CA ASN A 34 4.61 10.46 3.05
C ASN A 34 3.09 10.23 3.02
N PHE A 35 2.37 10.80 3.98
CA PHE A 35 0.91 10.85 3.97
C PHE A 35 0.40 12.18 4.50
N TRP A 36 -0.81 12.55 4.09
CA TRP A 36 -1.46 13.76 4.57
C TRP A 36 -2.98 13.60 4.64
N GLU A 37 -3.60 14.38 5.52
CA GLU A 37 -5.06 14.43 5.62
C GLU A 37 -5.67 15.07 4.38
N ALA A 38 -6.58 14.34 3.74
CA ALA A 38 -7.48 14.90 2.75
C ALA A 38 -8.72 15.41 3.45
N ARG A 39 -9.03 16.70 3.28
CA ARG A 39 -10.21 17.34 3.89
C ARG A 39 -11.09 17.96 2.82
N ASN A 40 -12.41 17.95 3.05
CA ASN A 40 -13.34 18.72 2.25
C ASN A 40 -13.06 20.22 2.49
N PRO A 41 -12.77 21.03 1.46
CA PRO A 41 -12.35 22.42 1.65
C PRO A 41 -13.48 23.33 2.18
N ILE A 42 -14.74 22.98 1.93
CA ILE A 42 -15.92 23.73 2.35
C ILE A 42 -16.33 23.31 3.77
N LYS A 43 -16.59 22.02 3.98
CA LYS A 43 -17.08 21.48 5.26
C LYS A 43 -15.98 21.27 6.30
N LYS A 44 -14.70 21.39 5.90
CA LYS A 44 -13.50 21.10 6.71
C LYS A 44 -13.44 19.69 7.31
N THR A 45 -14.32 18.79 6.87
CA THR A 45 -14.40 17.40 7.33
C THR A 45 -13.29 16.55 6.71
N LEU A 46 -12.73 15.63 7.50
CA LEU A 46 -11.78 14.62 7.02
C LEU A 46 -12.46 13.68 6.01
N ILE A 47 -11.95 13.65 4.79
CA ILE A 47 -12.45 12.78 3.71
C ILE A 47 -11.54 11.58 3.47
N GLY A 48 -10.34 11.55 4.04
CA GLY A 48 -9.44 10.40 3.97
C GLY A 48 -8.00 10.75 4.30
N LEU A 49 -7.10 9.78 4.15
CA LEU A 49 -5.65 10.00 4.10
C LEU A 49 -5.17 9.76 2.68
N LYS A 50 -4.46 10.73 2.10
CA LYS A 50 -3.69 10.53 0.88
C LYS A 50 -2.29 10.04 1.24
N MET A 51 -1.79 9.09 0.46
CA MET A 51 -0.49 8.47 0.67
C MET A 51 0.35 8.59 -0.60
N LEU A 52 1.66 8.73 -0.43
CA LEU A 52 2.64 8.60 -1.48
C LEU A 52 3.46 7.34 -1.22
N LEU A 53 3.40 6.39 -2.15
CA LEU A 53 4.01 5.07 -2.01
C LEU A 53 5.07 4.88 -3.10
N ILE A 54 6.15 4.15 -2.79
CA ILE A 54 7.20 3.78 -3.75
C ILE A 54 7.47 2.28 -3.70
N ASP A 55 7.53 1.63 -4.85
CA ASP A 55 7.89 0.22 -4.96
C ASP A 55 9.41 0.01 -5.11
N GLU A 56 9.85 -1.24 -5.16
CA GLU A 56 11.25 -1.62 -5.29
C GLU A 56 11.90 -1.15 -6.61
N GLN A 57 11.10 -0.87 -7.65
CA GLN A 57 11.59 -0.33 -8.93
C GLN A 57 11.66 1.21 -8.95
N GLY A 58 11.29 1.86 -7.85
CA GLY A 58 11.23 3.32 -7.77
C GLY A 58 9.98 3.92 -8.42
N THR A 59 8.97 3.11 -8.75
CA THR A 59 7.69 3.61 -9.24
C THR A 59 6.94 4.26 -8.08
N VAL A 60 6.44 5.48 -8.28
CA VAL A 60 5.69 6.21 -7.26
C VAL A 60 4.21 6.25 -7.63
N ILE A 61 3.34 5.93 -6.67
CA ILE A 61 1.88 6.04 -6.83
C ILE A 61 1.25 6.81 -5.67
N GLN A 62 0.08 7.38 -5.94
CA GLN A 62 -0.76 7.98 -4.90
C GLN A 62 -1.79 6.96 -4.41
N GLY A 63 -1.72 6.61 -3.13
CA GLY A 63 -2.73 5.82 -2.43
C GLY A 63 -3.77 6.69 -1.72
N PHE A 64 -4.90 6.07 -1.35
CA PHE A 64 -5.95 6.73 -0.58
C PHE A 64 -6.60 5.77 0.42
N ILE A 65 -6.75 6.23 1.66
CA ILE A 65 -7.50 5.53 2.71
C ILE A 65 -8.77 6.30 3.03
N SER A 66 -9.90 5.62 2.97
CA SER A 66 -11.20 6.18 3.32
C SER A 66 -11.33 6.40 4.84
N PRO A 67 -12.16 7.37 5.28
CA PRO A 67 -12.24 7.78 6.69
C PRO A 67 -12.52 6.63 7.66
N GLY A 68 -13.43 5.72 7.26
CA GLY A 68 -13.81 4.56 8.07
C GLY A 68 -12.68 3.55 8.31
N ARG A 69 -11.62 3.59 7.49
CA ARG A 69 -10.46 2.70 7.60
C ARG A 69 -9.23 3.35 8.21
N ILE A 70 -9.24 4.67 8.42
CA ILE A 70 -8.08 5.40 8.98
C ILE A 70 -7.65 4.82 10.32
N LYS A 71 -8.61 4.57 11.24
CA LYS A 71 -8.30 4.04 12.58
C LYS A 71 -7.55 2.70 12.53
N LYS A 72 -7.82 1.88 11.51
CA LYS A 72 -7.18 0.57 11.34
C LYS A 72 -5.72 0.73 10.90
N TYR A 73 -5.47 1.58 9.91
CA TYR A 73 -4.17 1.63 9.23
C TYR A 73 -3.22 2.71 9.74
N LEU A 74 -3.73 3.79 10.33
CA LEU A 74 -2.89 4.90 10.83
C LEU A 74 -1.80 4.45 11.82
N PRO A 75 -1.99 3.47 12.71
CA PRO A 75 -0.92 2.98 13.59
C PRO A 75 0.27 2.36 12.85
N GLU A 76 0.02 1.76 11.67
CA GLU A 76 1.05 1.11 10.84
C GLU A 76 1.79 2.11 9.92
N MET A 77 1.36 3.38 9.91
CA MET A 77 1.91 4.44 9.06
C MET A 77 2.88 5.37 9.76
N LYS A 78 3.09 5.15 11.06
CA LYS A 78 3.99 5.96 11.90
C LYS A 78 5.38 5.36 11.96
#